data_AF-A0A293N3C3-F1
#
_entry.id   AF-A0A293N3C3-F1
#
_cell.length_a   1.000
_cell.length_b   1.000
_cell.length_c   1.000
_cell.angle_alpha   90.00
_cell.angle_beta   90.00
_cell.angle_gamma   90.00
#
_symmetry.space_group_name_H-M   'P 1'
#
loop_
_entity.id
_entity.type
_entity.pdbx_description
1 polymer ?
#
loop_
_entity_poly.entity_id
_entity_poly.type
_entity_poly.pdbx_seq_one_letter_code
_entity_poly.pdbx_strand_id
1 'polypeptide(L)'
;MKCLPNAKIGFSKAMSLGWIKMDKNCGDGPKVFRKVDSIEDEVQKCLQKIRELNFNDVTDSQKQDLKKRKLLQEVVVKSYWIEKGPSFTTSLVKAETDLTPEMIATGSWKDKQFKPYNFEALGIQPDSGHLHPLLKVRAEFRKIFLELGFTEMPTNQWVESSFWNFDALFQPQQHPARDAHDTFFVSDPATSSDFPTDYMERVKKVHSEGGYGSYGYQYDWKIEEAKKNLLRTHTTAVSARMLYKLAQQKPFSPVKYFSIDRVFRNETLDATHLAEFCQIEGVVADYGLTLGNLMGIIGEFFKKLGMHQLRFKPAYNPYTEPSMEIFSYHPGLGKWVEVGNSGLFRPEMLLPMGLPPDVVVIAWGLSLERPTMIKYGINNIRDLVGPKVDLQMVYDNPICRLDKH
;
A
#
# COMPACT_ATOMS: atom_id res chain seq x y z
N MET A 1 -5.81 1.73 56.69
CA MET A 1 -4.59 1.43 55.89
C MET A 1 -4.05 2.59 55.04
N LYS A 2 -4.79 3.69 54.81
CA LYS A 2 -4.31 4.82 53.99
C LYS A 2 -3.32 5.79 54.69
N CYS A 3 -3.15 5.71 56.01
CA CYS A 3 -2.32 6.65 56.79
C CYS A 3 -0.89 6.16 57.12
N LEU A 4 -0.52 4.94 56.76
CA LEU A 4 0.80 4.38 57.08
C LEU A 4 1.54 3.97 55.79
N PRO A 5 2.73 4.53 55.50
CA PRO A 5 3.53 4.13 54.34
C PRO A 5 3.84 2.63 54.42
N ASN A 6 3.73 1.92 53.29
CA ASN A 6 4.04 0.48 53.17
C ASN A 6 3.17 -0.48 54.03
N ALA A 7 2.11 0.01 54.68
CA ALA A 7 1.24 -0.82 55.53
C ALA A 7 0.60 -2.00 54.79
N LYS A 8 0.37 -1.88 53.48
CA LYS A 8 -0.14 -2.96 52.63
C LYS A 8 0.83 -4.14 52.54
N ILE A 9 2.14 -3.88 52.50
CA ILE A 9 3.20 -4.89 52.43
C ILE A 9 3.31 -5.59 53.80
N GLY A 10 3.36 -4.82 54.88
CA GLY A 10 3.39 -5.34 56.25
C GLY A 10 2.15 -6.17 56.58
N PHE A 11 0.96 -5.72 56.17
CA PHE A 11 -0.30 -6.45 56.37
C PHE A 11 -0.28 -7.83 55.69
N SER A 12 0.15 -7.90 54.42
CA SER A 12 0.23 -9.17 53.68
C SER A 12 1.19 -10.16 54.37
N LYS A 13 2.35 -9.70 54.82
CA LYS A 13 3.34 -10.56 55.48
C LYS A 13 2.89 -10.99 56.87
N ALA A 14 2.33 -10.09 57.67
CA ALA A 14 1.78 -10.40 58.99
C ALA A 14 0.60 -11.39 58.92
N MET A 15 -0.23 -11.32 57.86
CA MET A 15 -1.24 -12.34 57.57
C MET A 15 -0.60 -13.69 57.21
N SER A 16 0.43 -13.72 56.35
CA SER A 16 1.11 -14.97 55.95
C SER A 16 1.85 -15.66 57.10
N LEU A 17 2.36 -14.89 58.07
CA LEU A 17 3.02 -15.39 59.27
C LEU A 17 2.03 -15.70 60.41
N GLY A 18 0.73 -15.47 60.20
CA GLY A 18 -0.31 -15.73 61.18
C GLY A 18 -0.32 -14.80 62.40
N TRP A 19 0.35 -13.65 62.33
CA TRP A 19 0.42 -12.68 63.44
C TRP A 19 -0.88 -11.90 63.65
N ILE A 20 -1.67 -11.76 62.58
CA ILE A 20 -2.93 -11.02 62.57
C ILE A 20 -4.04 -11.86 61.95
N LYS A 21 -5.29 -11.59 62.35
CA LYS A 21 -6.52 -12.14 61.77
C LYS A 21 -7.42 -11.01 61.29
N MET A 22 -8.17 -11.25 60.22
CA MET A 22 -9.11 -10.27 59.68
C MET A 22 -10.53 -10.76 59.90
N ASP A 23 -11.34 -9.95 60.56
CA ASP A 23 -12.77 -10.19 60.74
C ASP A 23 -13.56 -9.33 59.75
N LYS A 24 -14.43 -9.99 58.96
CA LYS A 24 -15.26 -9.35 57.93
C LYS A 24 -16.67 -9.02 58.44
N ASN A 25 -17.06 -9.48 59.63
CA ASN A 25 -18.41 -9.33 60.18
C ASN A 25 -18.58 -8.10 61.09
N CYS A 26 -17.65 -7.15 61.03
CA CYS A 26 -17.75 -5.88 61.75
C CYS A 26 -18.61 -4.88 60.94
N GLY A 27 -19.56 -4.22 61.58
CA GLY A 27 -20.50 -3.27 60.94
C GLY A 27 -19.84 -2.09 60.21
N ASP A 28 -18.61 -1.72 60.58
CA ASP A 28 -17.83 -0.64 59.94
C ASP A 28 -16.84 -1.14 58.85
N GLY A 29 -17.02 -2.37 58.37
CA GLY A 29 -16.13 -3.02 57.40
C GLY A 29 -15.01 -3.86 58.05
N PRO A 30 -14.12 -4.47 57.24
CA PRO A 30 -13.15 -5.45 57.72
C PRO A 30 -12.16 -4.86 58.74
N LYS A 31 -12.10 -5.44 59.95
CA LYS A 31 -11.16 -5.04 61.02
C LYS A 31 -10.07 -6.10 61.19
N VAL A 32 -8.86 -5.64 61.51
CA VAL A 32 -7.68 -6.50 61.69
C VAL A 32 -7.37 -6.59 63.18
N PHE A 33 -7.30 -7.80 63.70
CA PHE A 33 -6.98 -8.07 65.11
C PHE A 33 -5.66 -8.81 65.22
N ARG A 34 -4.96 -8.58 66.32
CA ARG A 34 -3.77 -9.35 66.68
C ARG A 34 -4.18 -10.78 67.04
N LYS A 35 -3.42 -11.77 66.58
CA LYS A 35 -3.66 -13.21 66.87
C LYS A 35 -2.69 -13.77 67.92
N VAL A 36 -1.52 -13.18 68.08
CA VAL A 36 -0.44 -13.63 68.99
C VAL A 36 -0.01 -12.50 69.93
N ASP A 37 0.28 -12.80 71.20
CA ASP A 37 0.58 -11.77 72.23
C ASP A 37 2.00 -11.19 72.15
N SER A 38 2.95 -11.90 71.53
CA SER A 38 4.31 -11.45 71.25
C SER A 38 4.68 -11.69 69.77
N ILE A 39 5.51 -10.82 69.21
CA ILE A 39 6.03 -10.92 67.84
C ILE A 39 7.53 -10.70 67.92
N GLU A 40 8.31 -11.57 67.28
CA GLU A 40 9.74 -11.38 67.09
C GLU A 40 10.04 -10.99 65.64
N ASP A 41 10.67 -9.84 65.43
CA ASP A 41 11.06 -9.37 64.10
C ASP A 41 12.41 -9.96 63.67
N GLU A 42 12.36 -11.20 63.20
CA GLU A 42 13.52 -11.91 62.66
C GLU A 42 14.13 -11.19 61.44
N VAL A 43 13.33 -10.45 60.67
CA VAL A 43 13.81 -9.72 59.47
C VAL A 43 14.70 -8.56 59.91
N GLN A 44 14.28 -7.80 60.91
CA GLN A 44 15.06 -6.70 61.47
C GLN A 44 16.35 -7.20 62.11
N LYS A 45 16.29 -8.29 62.91
CA LYS A 45 17.47 -8.91 63.52
C LYS A 45 18.49 -9.37 62.46
N CYS A 46 18.04 -10.02 61.38
CA CYS A 46 18.91 -10.43 60.28
C CYS A 46 19.56 -9.23 59.57
N LEU A 47 18.82 -8.15 59.32
CA LEU A 47 19.37 -6.95 58.67
C LEU A 47 20.38 -6.21 59.58
N GLN A 48 20.16 -6.20 60.89
CA GLN A 48 21.12 -5.64 61.86
C GLN A 48 22.44 -6.41 61.84
N LYS A 49 22.38 -7.75 61.89
CA LYS A 49 23.58 -8.60 61.78
C LYS A 49 24.36 -8.38 60.49
N ILE A 50 23.66 -8.19 59.36
CA ILE A 50 24.28 -7.87 58.06
C ILE A 50 24.94 -6.49 58.09
N ARG A 51 24.32 -5.50 58.72
CA ARG A 51 24.89 -4.15 58.87
C ARG A 51 26.14 -4.12 59.74
N GLU A 52 26.22 -5.01 60.74
CA GLU A 52 27.39 -5.19 61.62
C GLU A 52 28.50 -6.06 60.98
N LEU A 53 28.37 -6.42 59.70
CA LEU A 53 29.32 -7.25 58.95
C LEU A 53 29.43 -8.71 59.42
N ASN A 54 28.48 -9.19 60.23
CA ASN A 54 28.40 -10.57 60.71
C ASN A 54 27.65 -11.47 59.71
N PHE A 55 28.14 -11.55 58.47
CA PHE A 55 27.46 -12.25 57.37
C PHE A 55 27.34 -13.77 57.57
N ASN A 56 28.18 -14.37 58.42
CA ASN A 56 28.17 -15.82 58.69
C ASN A 56 27.03 -16.25 59.62
N ASP A 57 26.45 -15.33 60.40
CA ASP A 57 25.36 -15.60 61.35
C ASP A 57 23.96 -15.52 60.73
N VAL A 58 23.90 -15.28 59.41
CA VAL A 58 22.66 -15.28 58.62
C VAL A 58 22.78 -16.36 57.56
N THR A 59 21.83 -17.29 57.55
CA THR A 59 21.81 -18.42 56.62
C THR A 59 21.61 -17.95 55.17
N ASP A 60 22.11 -18.72 54.20
CA ASP A 60 21.97 -18.37 52.78
C ASP A 60 20.51 -18.33 52.31
N SER A 61 19.64 -19.14 52.92
CA SER A 61 18.18 -19.09 52.69
C SER A 61 17.60 -17.73 53.11
N GLN A 62 17.99 -17.21 54.27
CA GLN A 62 17.57 -15.87 54.74
C GLN A 62 18.13 -14.76 53.84
N LYS A 63 19.39 -14.85 53.39
CA LYS A 63 19.97 -13.88 52.45
C LYS A 63 19.23 -13.86 51.12
N GLN A 64 18.82 -15.01 50.59
CA GLN A 64 18.04 -15.10 49.36
C GLN A 64 16.63 -14.52 49.50
N ASP A 65 15.93 -14.76 50.61
CA ASP A 65 14.62 -14.12 50.90
C ASP A 65 14.76 -12.59 50.97
N LEU A 66 15.79 -12.09 51.66
CA LEU A 66 16.06 -10.66 51.78
C LEU A 66 16.41 -10.01 50.42
N LYS A 67 17.19 -10.69 49.57
CA LYS A 67 17.47 -10.26 48.19
C LYS A 67 16.19 -10.19 47.35
N LYS A 68 15.35 -11.23 47.38
CA LYS A 68 14.06 -11.25 46.66
C LYS A 68 13.12 -10.13 47.13
N ARG A 69 13.17 -9.78 48.40
CA ARG A 69 12.39 -8.71 49.03
C ARG A 69 12.99 -7.31 48.83
N LYS A 70 14.10 -7.18 48.09
CA LYS A 70 14.82 -5.92 47.84
C LYS A 70 15.30 -5.23 49.12
N LEU A 71 15.57 -6.00 50.17
CA LEU A 71 16.13 -5.52 51.45
C LEU A 71 17.66 -5.66 51.53
N LEU A 72 18.25 -6.41 50.59
CA LEU A 72 19.68 -6.64 50.46
C LEU A 72 20.07 -6.61 48.97
N GLN A 73 21.17 -5.96 48.63
CA GLN A 73 21.77 -5.98 47.30
C GLN A 73 23.23 -6.40 47.40
N GLU A 74 23.65 -7.32 46.54
CA GLU A 74 25.04 -7.74 46.43
C GLU A 74 25.76 -6.86 45.41
N VAL A 75 26.92 -6.33 45.82
CA VAL A 75 27.76 -5.49 44.96
C VAL A 75 28.99 -6.31 44.58
N VAL A 76 29.11 -6.65 43.31
CA VAL A 76 30.26 -7.39 42.77
C VAL A 76 31.26 -6.39 42.20
N VAL A 77 32.40 -6.22 42.87
CA VAL A 77 33.53 -5.43 42.35
C VAL A 77 34.43 -6.36 41.54
N LYS A 78 34.51 -6.13 40.23
CA LYS A 78 35.39 -6.90 39.33
C LYS A 78 36.72 -6.16 39.19
N SER A 79 37.81 -6.79 39.60
CA SER A 79 39.18 -6.33 39.36
C SER A 79 39.88 -7.27 38.39
N TYR A 80 40.62 -6.72 37.43
CA TYR A 80 41.46 -7.50 36.53
C TYR A 80 42.91 -7.44 36.97
N TRP A 81 43.53 -8.61 37.10
CA TRP A 81 44.98 -8.75 37.17
C TRP A 81 45.47 -9.07 35.76
N ILE A 82 46.24 -8.15 35.18
CA ILE A 82 46.72 -8.27 33.80
C ILE A 82 48.20 -8.64 33.85
N GLU A 83 48.54 -9.78 33.24
CA GLU A 83 49.91 -10.26 33.09
C GLU A 83 50.28 -10.39 31.61
N LYS A 84 51.57 -10.33 31.30
CA LYS A 84 52.07 -10.50 29.93
C LYS A 84 51.95 -11.97 29.53
N GLY A 85 51.06 -12.27 28.59
CA GLY A 85 50.92 -13.61 28.02
C GLY A 85 52.03 -13.95 27.00
N PRO A 86 52.07 -15.19 26.49
CA PRO A 86 53.07 -15.66 25.53
C PRO A 86 53.09 -14.89 24.20
N SER A 87 51.97 -14.25 23.85
CA SER A 87 51.82 -13.44 22.63
C SER A 87 52.00 -11.93 22.87
N PHE A 88 52.50 -11.52 24.05
CA PHE A 88 52.79 -10.12 24.34
C PHE A 88 53.94 -9.62 23.46
N THR A 89 53.67 -8.64 22.60
CA THR A 89 54.67 -7.97 21.77
C THR A 89 54.53 -6.46 21.87
N THR A 90 55.66 -5.75 21.83
CA THR A 90 55.72 -4.28 21.79
C THR A 90 55.78 -3.73 20.36
N SER A 91 55.95 -4.60 19.36
CA SER A 91 55.93 -4.24 17.94
C SER A 91 54.54 -4.48 17.35
N LEU A 92 53.96 -3.45 16.74
CA LEU A 92 52.70 -3.57 16.01
C LEU A 92 52.97 -4.30 14.69
N VAL A 93 52.74 -5.61 14.64
CA VAL A 93 52.73 -6.36 13.38
C VAL A 93 51.46 -5.94 12.62
N LYS A 94 51.62 -5.24 11.50
CA LYS A 94 50.49 -4.96 10.60
C LYS A 94 50.04 -6.27 9.97
N ALA A 95 48.86 -6.74 10.36
CA ALA A 95 48.21 -7.85 9.68
C ALA A 95 47.78 -7.41 8.27
N GLU A 96 47.90 -8.31 7.29
CA GLU A 96 47.42 -8.06 5.93
C GLU A 96 45.89 -8.03 5.91
N THR A 97 45.30 -7.21 5.05
CA THR A 97 43.83 -7.07 4.93
C THR A 97 43.26 -8.05 3.93
N ASP A 98 43.91 -8.19 2.77
CA ASP A 98 43.39 -8.93 1.63
C ASP A 98 44.46 -9.87 1.05
N LEU A 99 43.98 -10.94 0.42
CA LEU A 99 44.82 -11.88 -0.29
C LEU A 99 45.12 -11.35 -1.69
N THR A 100 46.40 -11.19 -2.05
CA THR A 100 46.78 -10.72 -3.40
C THR A 100 47.16 -11.87 -4.33
N PRO A 101 47.04 -11.71 -5.66
CA PRO A 101 47.48 -12.71 -6.63
C PRO A 101 48.94 -13.15 -6.45
N GLU A 102 49.84 -12.23 -6.07
CA GLU A 102 51.27 -12.49 -5.86
C GLU A 102 51.50 -13.33 -4.61
N MET A 103 50.72 -13.10 -3.54
CA MET A 103 50.79 -13.92 -2.34
C MET A 103 50.41 -15.37 -2.64
N ILE A 104 49.37 -15.56 -3.46
CA ILE A 104 48.93 -16.88 -3.93
C ILE A 104 50.03 -17.55 -4.76
N ALA A 105 50.61 -16.82 -5.72
CA ALA A 105 51.65 -17.34 -6.61
C ALA A 105 52.94 -17.73 -5.87
N THR A 106 53.32 -16.98 -4.82
CA THR A 106 54.55 -17.21 -4.05
C THR A 106 54.36 -18.13 -2.84
N GLY A 107 53.12 -18.42 -2.44
CA GLY A 107 52.80 -19.16 -1.22
C GLY A 107 52.98 -18.37 0.08
N SER A 108 53.36 -17.09 0.00
CA SER A 108 53.65 -16.23 1.16
C SER A 108 52.45 -15.95 2.07
N TRP A 109 51.22 -16.22 1.61
CA TRP A 109 50.01 -16.11 2.43
C TRP A 109 49.98 -17.09 3.61
N LYS A 110 50.72 -18.21 3.55
CA LYS A 110 50.72 -19.23 4.62
C LYS A 110 51.37 -18.74 5.91
N ASP A 111 52.35 -17.84 5.78
CA ASP A 111 53.20 -17.37 6.89
C ASP A 111 52.78 -15.98 7.40
N LYS A 112 51.81 -15.32 6.74
CA LYS A 112 51.31 -14.00 7.12
C LYS A 112 50.05 -14.09 7.98
N GLN A 113 49.93 -13.18 8.95
CA GLN A 113 48.69 -12.99 9.72
C GLN A 113 47.74 -12.04 8.98
N PHE A 114 46.48 -12.46 8.85
CA PHE A 114 45.41 -11.66 8.28
C PHE A 114 44.51 -11.08 9.36
N LYS A 115 44.02 -9.86 9.12
CA LYS A 115 42.98 -9.28 9.98
C LYS A 115 41.70 -10.12 9.86
N PRO A 116 41.06 -10.53 10.97
CA PRO A 116 39.81 -11.27 10.91
C PRO A 116 38.74 -10.41 10.23
N TYR A 117 38.01 -11.01 9.29
CA TYR A 117 36.94 -10.33 8.58
C TYR A 117 35.74 -10.10 9.51
N ASN A 118 35.18 -8.89 9.49
CA ASN A 118 34.00 -8.58 10.27
C ASN A 118 32.73 -9.07 9.54
N PHE A 119 32.28 -10.28 9.88
CA PHE A 119 31.04 -10.85 9.34
C PHE A 119 29.76 -10.18 9.85
N GLU A 120 29.84 -9.27 10.83
CA GLU A 120 28.68 -8.52 11.33
C GLU A 120 28.37 -7.27 10.48
N ALA A 121 29.25 -6.91 9.53
CA ALA A 121 29.01 -5.80 8.62
C ALA A 121 28.18 -6.25 7.39
N LEU A 122 27.32 -5.36 6.89
CA LEU A 122 26.42 -5.63 5.74
C LEU A 122 27.14 -5.77 4.39
N GLY A 123 28.45 -5.54 4.34
CA GLY A 123 29.23 -5.53 3.10
C GLY A 123 29.00 -4.28 2.26
N ILE A 124 29.62 -4.25 1.08
CA ILE A 124 29.46 -3.18 0.09
C ILE A 124 28.41 -3.65 -0.92
N GLN A 125 27.34 -2.88 -1.08
CA GLN A 125 26.35 -3.16 -2.13
C GLN A 125 26.96 -2.83 -3.50
N PRO A 126 26.86 -3.74 -4.49
CA PRO A 126 27.35 -3.45 -5.83
C PRO A 126 26.47 -2.41 -6.53
N ASP A 127 27.09 -1.53 -7.32
CA ASP A 127 26.36 -0.61 -8.18
C ASP A 127 25.53 -1.40 -9.21
N SER A 128 24.24 -1.07 -9.32
CA SER A 128 23.32 -1.76 -10.23
C SER A 128 22.33 -0.79 -10.88
N GLY A 129 21.70 -1.22 -11.98
CA GLY A 129 20.62 -0.46 -12.58
C GLY A 129 19.33 -0.62 -11.78
N HIS A 130 18.59 0.46 -11.57
CA HIS A 130 17.33 0.45 -10.82
C HIS A 130 16.13 0.82 -11.70
N LEU A 131 15.01 0.14 -11.49
CA LEU A 131 13.74 0.46 -12.13
C LEU A 131 12.85 1.25 -11.16
N HIS A 132 12.12 2.23 -11.69
CA HIS A 132 11.18 3.00 -10.87
C HIS A 132 10.07 2.10 -10.28
N PRO A 133 9.72 2.20 -8.98
CA PRO A 133 8.74 1.33 -8.33
C PRO A 133 7.38 1.28 -9.04
N LEU A 134 6.85 2.45 -9.44
CA LEU A 134 5.61 2.56 -10.21
C LEU A 134 5.67 1.77 -11.54
N LEU A 135 6.82 1.79 -12.23
CA LEU A 135 7.00 1.08 -13.49
C LEU A 135 7.15 -0.44 -13.28
N LYS A 136 7.74 -0.87 -12.16
CA LYS A 136 7.74 -2.29 -11.79
C LYS A 136 6.31 -2.79 -11.57
N VAL A 137 5.46 -1.99 -10.92
CA VAL A 137 4.04 -2.32 -10.71
C VAL A 137 3.28 -2.31 -12.04
N ARG A 138 3.52 -1.30 -12.91
CA ARG A 138 2.95 -1.26 -14.28
C ARG A 138 3.25 -2.54 -15.06
N ALA A 139 4.50 -3.02 -15.00
CA ALA A 139 4.89 -4.24 -15.69
C ALA A 139 4.11 -5.48 -15.20
N GLU A 140 3.86 -5.57 -13.90
CA GLU A 140 3.08 -6.68 -13.31
C GLU A 140 1.59 -6.59 -13.70
N PHE A 141 0.98 -5.40 -13.65
CA PHE A 141 -0.38 -5.20 -14.14
C PHE A 141 -0.51 -5.59 -15.62
N ARG A 142 0.42 -5.14 -16.45
CA ARG A 142 0.48 -5.50 -17.88
C ARG A 142 0.56 -7.01 -18.06
N LYS A 143 1.38 -7.69 -17.27
CA LYS A 143 1.48 -9.16 -17.29
C LYS A 143 0.17 -9.84 -16.92
N ILE A 144 -0.54 -9.37 -15.90
CA ILE A 144 -1.84 -9.93 -15.49
C ILE A 144 -2.87 -9.83 -16.61
N PHE A 145 -2.96 -8.69 -17.29
CA PHE A 145 -3.84 -8.54 -18.44
C PHE A 145 -3.51 -9.52 -19.57
N LEU A 146 -2.22 -9.65 -19.91
CA LEU A 146 -1.76 -10.61 -20.92
C LEU A 146 -2.09 -12.07 -20.53
N GLU A 147 -1.90 -12.44 -19.26
CA GLU A 147 -2.27 -13.76 -18.74
C GLU A 147 -3.79 -14.03 -18.81
N LEU A 148 -4.63 -12.99 -18.74
CA LEU A 148 -6.09 -13.07 -18.88
C LEU A 148 -6.57 -13.01 -20.34
N GLY A 149 -5.64 -12.95 -21.30
CA GLY A 149 -5.92 -12.91 -22.73
C GLY A 149 -6.38 -11.54 -23.24
N PHE A 150 -6.00 -10.45 -22.56
CA PHE A 150 -6.25 -9.09 -23.03
C PHE A 150 -5.17 -8.61 -23.98
N THR A 151 -5.56 -7.85 -24.99
CA THR A 151 -4.67 -7.20 -25.97
C THR A 151 -4.44 -5.75 -25.58
N GLU A 152 -3.19 -5.30 -25.63
CA GLU A 152 -2.81 -3.93 -25.26
C GLU A 152 -3.24 -2.93 -26.36
N MET A 153 -4.00 -1.90 -25.97
CA MET A 153 -4.43 -0.83 -26.87
C MET A 153 -3.31 0.22 -27.03
N PRO A 154 -3.13 0.79 -28.22
CA PRO A 154 -2.22 1.91 -28.41
C PRO A 154 -2.78 3.18 -27.76
N THR A 155 -1.98 3.80 -26.90
CA THR A 155 -2.33 5.01 -26.13
C THR A 155 -1.44 6.21 -26.49
N ASN A 156 -0.85 6.21 -27.68
CA ASN A 156 0.18 7.15 -28.16
C ASN A 156 -0.33 8.58 -28.47
N GLN A 157 -1.29 9.06 -27.67
CA GLN A 157 -1.94 10.36 -27.83
C GLN A 157 -2.35 10.91 -26.46
N TRP A 158 -1.70 11.99 -26.02
CA TRP A 158 -2.05 12.70 -24.78
C TRP A 158 -3.10 13.78 -25.00
N VAL A 159 -3.02 14.49 -26.13
CA VAL A 159 -4.01 15.48 -26.55
C VAL A 159 -5.15 14.75 -27.26
N GLU A 160 -6.35 14.86 -26.72
CA GLU A 160 -7.56 14.24 -27.26
C GLU A 160 -8.57 15.32 -27.64
N SER A 161 -9.42 15.05 -28.63
CA SER A 161 -10.55 15.95 -28.91
C SER A 161 -11.64 15.74 -27.86
N SER A 162 -12.35 16.81 -27.52
CA SER A 162 -13.50 16.74 -26.61
C SER A 162 -14.57 15.77 -27.12
N PHE A 163 -14.66 15.60 -28.44
CA PHE A 163 -15.47 14.55 -29.05
C PHE A 163 -15.11 13.15 -28.53
N TRP A 164 -13.87 12.70 -28.69
CA TRP A 164 -13.47 11.35 -28.27
C TRP A 164 -13.41 11.19 -26.75
N ASN A 165 -13.02 12.25 -26.04
CA ASN A 165 -12.88 12.22 -24.60
C ASN A 165 -14.23 12.28 -23.87
N PHE A 166 -15.27 12.90 -24.44
CA PHE A 166 -16.55 13.06 -23.75
C PHE A 166 -17.75 12.65 -24.61
N ASP A 167 -17.94 13.28 -25.77
CA ASP A 167 -19.17 13.10 -26.56
C ASP A 167 -19.35 11.66 -27.06
N ALA A 168 -18.27 11.02 -27.51
CA ALA A 168 -18.24 9.64 -27.97
C ALA A 168 -18.52 8.62 -26.86
N LEU A 169 -18.41 9.02 -25.60
CA LEU A 169 -18.76 8.22 -24.42
C LEU A 169 -20.21 8.45 -23.99
N PHE A 170 -21.00 9.25 -24.70
CA PHE A 170 -22.33 9.65 -24.26
C PHE A 170 -22.32 10.46 -22.95
N GLN A 171 -21.25 11.21 -22.69
CA GLN A 171 -21.19 12.20 -21.61
C GLN A 171 -21.68 13.57 -22.12
N PRO A 172 -22.67 14.21 -21.47
CA PRO A 172 -23.31 15.41 -22.00
C PRO A 172 -22.36 16.62 -22.00
N GLN A 173 -22.60 17.58 -22.88
CA GLN A 173 -21.74 18.78 -23.01
C GLN A 173 -21.79 19.71 -21.79
N GLN A 174 -22.92 19.78 -21.10
CA GLN A 174 -23.03 20.54 -19.83
C GLN A 174 -22.47 19.80 -18.60
N HIS A 175 -21.78 18.68 -18.76
CA HIS A 175 -21.26 17.93 -17.62
C HIS A 175 -20.13 18.69 -16.90
N PRO A 176 -20.16 18.82 -15.55
CA PRO A 176 -19.16 19.60 -14.79
C PRO A 176 -17.71 19.20 -15.06
N ALA A 177 -17.44 17.90 -15.23
CA ALA A 177 -16.09 17.43 -15.59
C ALA A 177 -15.51 18.03 -16.89
N ARG A 178 -16.32 18.66 -17.74
CA ARG A 178 -15.88 19.38 -18.96
C ARG A 178 -15.52 20.84 -18.67
N ASP A 179 -15.71 21.33 -17.45
CA ASP A 179 -15.35 22.68 -17.07
C ASP A 179 -13.82 22.84 -17.01
N ALA A 180 -13.34 24.06 -17.28
CA ALA A 180 -11.92 24.38 -17.23
C ALA A 180 -11.32 24.20 -15.82
N HIS A 181 -12.16 24.13 -14.78
CA HIS A 181 -11.74 23.81 -13.42
C HIS A 181 -11.35 22.34 -13.25
N ASP A 182 -11.87 21.41 -14.07
CA ASP A 182 -11.60 19.97 -13.95
C ASP A 182 -10.73 19.44 -15.10
N THR A 183 -10.76 20.10 -16.27
CA THR A 183 -10.08 19.64 -17.49
C THR A 183 -9.06 20.66 -18.01
N PHE A 184 -7.87 20.18 -18.38
CA PHE A 184 -6.88 20.98 -19.08
C PHE A 184 -7.20 21.08 -20.58
N PHE A 185 -7.76 22.21 -20.99
CA PHE A 185 -7.92 22.55 -22.41
C PHE A 185 -6.61 23.02 -23.03
N VAL A 186 -6.40 22.67 -24.29
CA VAL A 186 -5.19 23.01 -25.04
C VAL A 186 -5.37 24.34 -25.75
N SER A 187 -4.38 25.23 -25.66
CA SER A 187 -4.37 26.50 -26.41
C SER A 187 -3.82 26.35 -27.83
N ASP A 188 -2.88 25.43 -28.04
CA ASP A 188 -2.32 25.10 -29.36
C ASP A 188 -1.90 23.62 -29.43
N PRO A 189 -2.45 22.81 -30.34
CA PRO A 189 -3.58 23.11 -31.23
C PRO A 189 -4.91 23.16 -30.45
N ALA A 190 -5.64 24.28 -30.48
CA ALA A 190 -6.87 24.45 -29.70
C ALA A 190 -8.07 23.61 -30.19
N THR A 191 -8.11 23.30 -31.48
CA THR A 191 -9.23 22.57 -32.08
C THR A 191 -8.75 21.42 -32.95
N SER A 192 -9.57 20.38 -33.04
CA SER A 192 -9.39 19.25 -33.95
C SER A 192 -10.71 18.86 -34.58
N SER A 193 -10.65 18.48 -35.85
CA SER A 193 -11.73 17.86 -36.60
C SER A 193 -11.43 16.39 -36.94
N ASP A 194 -10.45 15.79 -36.25
CA ASP A 194 -10.04 14.40 -36.45
C ASP A 194 -11.02 13.40 -35.79
N PHE A 195 -12.24 13.38 -36.32
CA PHE A 195 -13.26 12.37 -36.03
C PHE A 195 -14.17 12.15 -37.25
N PRO A 196 -14.67 10.92 -37.45
CA PRO A 196 -15.53 10.61 -38.61
C PRO A 196 -16.83 11.42 -38.56
N THR A 197 -17.10 12.22 -39.59
CA THR A 197 -18.26 13.12 -39.66
C THR A 197 -19.57 12.36 -39.52
N ASP A 198 -19.68 11.21 -40.19
CA ASP A 198 -20.85 10.35 -40.15
C ASP A 198 -21.08 9.72 -38.77
N TYR A 199 -20.02 9.40 -38.02
CA TYR A 199 -20.16 9.00 -36.62
C TYR A 199 -20.58 10.17 -35.74
N MET A 200 -19.98 11.34 -35.93
CA MET A 200 -20.31 12.55 -35.17
C MET A 200 -21.77 12.95 -35.34
N GLU A 201 -22.34 12.90 -36.56
CA GLU A 201 -23.77 13.21 -36.77
C GLU A 201 -24.69 12.22 -36.05
N ARG A 202 -24.32 10.93 -35.97
CA ARG A 202 -25.06 9.94 -35.17
C ARG A 202 -24.98 10.25 -33.68
N VAL A 203 -23.79 10.59 -33.18
CA VAL A 203 -23.59 11.00 -31.78
C VAL A 203 -24.42 12.24 -31.47
N LYS A 204 -24.33 13.29 -32.29
CA LYS A 204 -25.11 14.52 -32.16
C LYS A 204 -26.60 14.21 -32.03
N LYS A 205 -27.16 13.42 -32.94
CA LYS A 205 -28.57 13.02 -32.92
C LYS A 205 -28.95 12.30 -31.62
N VAL A 206 -28.18 11.29 -31.20
CA VAL A 206 -28.47 10.50 -30.00
C VAL A 206 -28.38 11.35 -28.73
N HIS A 207 -27.44 12.29 -28.67
CA HIS A 207 -27.31 13.23 -27.56
C HIS A 207 -28.49 14.22 -27.49
N SER A 208 -28.88 14.82 -28.61
CA SER A 208 -29.88 15.89 -28.64
C SER A 208 -31.31 15.37 -28.65
N GLU A 209 -31.65 14.49 -29.59
CA GLU A 209 -33.01 14.04 -29.88
C GLU A 209 -33.31 12.64 -29.29
N GLY A 210 -32.26 11.90 -28.93
CA GLY A 210 -32.36 10.50 -28.57
C GLY A 210 -32.28 9.57 -29.78
N GLY A 211 -32.41 8.28 -29.51
CA GLY A 211 -32.22 7.22 -30.50
C GLY A 211 -31.90 5.90 -29.82
N TYR A 212 -32.00 4.81 -30.59
CA TYR A 212 -31.64 3.48 -30.11
C TYR A 212 -32.36 3.02 -28.82
N GLY A 213 -33.59 3.50 -28.61
CA GLY A 213 -34.39 3.21 -27.41
C GLY A 213 -34.20 4.21 -26.25
N SER A 214 -33.32 5.19 -26.41
CA SER A 214 -33.08 6.25 -25.43
C SER A 214 -33.75 7.58 -25.82
N TYR A 215 -34.11 8.38 -24.82
CA TYR A 215 -34.65 9.73 -25.02
C TYR A 215 -33.57 10.80 -25.28
N GLY A 216 -32.30 10.42 -25.21
CA GLY A 216 -31.18 11.37 -25.27
C GLY A 216 -31.16 12.31 -24.05
N TYR A 217 -30.35 13.35 -24.13
CA TYR A 217 -30.24 14.37 -23.07
C TYR A 217 -31.09 15.63 -23.34
N GLN A 218 -31.77 15.70 -24.50
CA GLN A 218 -32.73 16.77 -24.82
C GLN A 218 -32.13 18.19 -24.75
N TYR A 219 -30.93 18.36 -25.33
CA TYR A 219 -30.25 19.65 -25.42
C TYR A 219 -29.69 19.90 -26.82
N ASP A 220 -29.33 21.15 -27.09
CA ASP A 220 -28.68 21.55 -28.34
C ASP A 220 -27.19 21.17 -28.32
N TRP A 221 -26.83 20.11 -29.05
CA TRP A 221 -25.45 19.62 -29.14
C TRP A 221 -24.62 20.51 -30.07
N LYS A 222 -23.54 21.09 -29.55
CA LYS A 222 -22.69 22.05 -30.25
C LYS A 222 -21.41 21.41 -30.76
N ILE A 223 -21.19 21.47 -32.07
CA ILE A 223 -19.97 20.95 -32.70
C ILE A 223 -18.71 21.68 -32.24
N GLU A 224 -18.81 22.98 -31.95
CA GLU A 224 -17.68 23.79 -31.49
C GLU A 224 -17.14 23.32 -30.13
N GLU A 225 -17.98 22.74 -29.27
CA GLU A 225 -17.54 22.12 -28.01
C GLU A 225 -16.80 20.81 -28.25
N ALA A 226 -17.26 20.01 -29.21
CA ALA A 226 -16.64 18.72 -29.54
C ALA A 226 -15.26 18.87 -30.21
N LYS A 227 -15.05 19.98 -30.94
CA LYS A 227 -13.78 20.30 -31.60
C LYS A 227 -12.67 20.71 -30.63
N LYS A 228 -12.98 21.17 -29.41
CA LYS A 228 -11.95 21.64 -28.47
C LYS A 228 -10.98 20.51 -28.10
N ASN A 229 -9.70 20.77 -28.21
CA ASN A 229 -8.68 19.83 -27.74
C ASN A 229 -8.41 20.01 -26.25
N LEU A 230 -8.10 18.89 -25.60
CA LEU A 230 -7.79 18.80 -24.19
C LEU A 230 -6.69 17.77 -23.95
N LEU A 231 -6.08 17.80 -22.77
CA LEU A 231 -5.30 16.66 -22.30
C LEU A 231 -6.28 15.59 -21.79
N ARG A 232 -6.13 14.36 -22.30
CA ARG A 232 -7.07 13.27 -21.98
C ARG A 232 -7.26 13.10 -20.47
N THR A 233 -8.51 13.06 -20.03
CA THR A 233 -8.86 13.01 -18.60
C THR A 233 -8.94 11.60 -18.04
N HIS A 234 -9.10 10.62 -18.94
CA HIS A 234 -9.18 9.19 -18.63
C HIS A 234 -8.86 8.35 -19.88
N THR A 235 -8.39 7.12 -19.68
CA THR A 235 -8.08 6.19 -20.78
C THR A 235 -9.30 5.71 -21.55
N THR A 236 -10.51 5.97 -21.06
CA THR A 236 -11.77 5.56 -21.69
C THR A 236 -11.97 6.17 -23.08
N ALA A 237 -11.34 7.31 -23.35
CA ALA A 237 -11.28 7.89 -24.70
C ALA A 237 -10.56 6.97 -25.70
N VAL A 238 -9.49 6.29 -25.25
CA VAL A 238 -8.77 5.28 -26.05
C VAL A 238 -9.67 4.09 -26.31
N SER A 239 -10.40 3.63 -25.30
CA SER A 239 -11.40 2.56 -25.45
C SER A 239 -12.48 2.93 -26.46
N ALA A 240 -12.99 4.16 -26.45
CA ALA A 240 -13.95 4.63 -27.44
C ALA A 240 -13.40 4.56 -28.87
N ARG A 241 -12.16 5.02 -29.09
CA ARG A 241 -11.49 4.92 -30.40
C ARG A 241 -11.33 3.47 -30.84
N MET A 242 -10.97 2.58 -29.92
CA MET A 242 -10.77 1.15 -30.23
C MET A 242 -12.09 0.42 -30.50
N LEU A 243 -13.14 0.70 -29.72
CA LEU A 243 -14.48 0.15 -29.93
C LEU A 243 -15.08 0.66 -31.24
N TYR A 244 -14.87 1.92 -31.59
CA TYR A 244 -15.28 2.45 -32.89
C TYR A 244 -14.59 1.72 -34.04
N LYS A 245 -13.27 1.51 -33.95
CA LYS A 245 -12.51 0.73 -34.95
C LYS A 245 -13.02 -0.71 -35.05
N LEU A 246 -13.30 -1.35 -33.92
CA LEU A 246 -13.89 -2.68 -33.86
C LEU A 246 -15.25 -2.72 -34.55
N ALA A 247 -16.09 -1.72 -34.33
CA ALA A 247 -17.41 -1.61 -34.96
C ALA A 247 -17.36 -1.56 -36.49
N GLN A 248 -16.26 -1.04 -37.06
CA GLN A 248 -16.07 -1.00 -38.52
C GLN A 248 -15.61 -2.35 -39.11
N GLN A 249 -15.14 -3.28 -38.27
CA GLN A 249 -14.71 -4.60 -38.72
C GLN A 249 -15.93 -5.51 -38.91
N LYS A 250 -16.07 -6.10 -40.11
CA LYS A 250 -17.15 -7.03 -40.45
C LYS A 250 -16.56 -8.38 -40.87
N PRO A 251 -16.96 -9.49 -40.25
CA PRO A 251 -17.91 -9.61 -39.13
C PRO A 251 -17.33 -9.11 -37.80
N PHE A 252 -18.20 -8.79 -36.83
CA PHE A 252 -17.77 -8.49 -35.46
C PHE A 252 -17.06 -9.71 -34.85
N SER A 253 -15.94 -9.47 -34.17
CA SER A 253 -15.23 -10.46 -33.38
C SER A 253 -15.18 -10.03 -31.93
N PRO A 254 -15.47 -10.91 -30.95
CA PRO A 254 -15.26 -10.62 -29.54
C PRO A 254 -13.81 -10.28 -29.24
N VAL A 255 -13.60 -9.33 -28.32
CA VAL A 255 -12.26 -8.84 -27.96
C VAL A 255 -12.15 -8.51 -26.48
N LYS A 256 -10.92 -8.59 -25.98
CA LYS A 256 -10.51 -8.13 -24.66
C LYS A 256 -9.36 -7.14 -24.84
N TYR A 257 -9.54 -5.92 -24.36
CA TYR A 257 -8.59 -4.83 -24.53
C TYR A 257 -8.18 -4.25 -23.19
N PHE A 258 -6.91 -3.84 -23.07
CA PHE A 258 -6.45 -3.11 -21.90
C PHE A 258 -5.51 -1.98 -22.28
N SER A 259 -5.40 -0.98 -21.41
CA SER A 259 -4.41 0.07 -21.52
C SER A 259 -3.91 0.50 -20.15
N ILE A 260 -2.63 0.87 -20.08
CA ILE A 260 -2.06 1.50 -18.89
C ILE A 260 -1.30 2.73 -19.34
N ASP A 261 -1.88 3.91 -19.08
CA ASP A 261 -1.25 5.15 -19.50
C ASP A 261 -1.67 6.37 -18.67
N ARG A 262 -0.92 7.45 -18.84
CA ARG A 262 -1.07 8.69 -18.09
C ARG A 262 -2.27 9.50 -18.54
N VAL A 263 -3.01 10.04 -17.59
CA VAL A 263 -4.16 10.93 -17.77
C VAL A 263 -3.96 12.20 -16.98
N PHE A 264 -4.69 13.25 -17.33
CA PHE A 264 -4.49 14.61 -16.82
C PHE A 264 -5.81 15.17 -16.30
N ARG A 265 -5.80 15.71 -15.09
CA ARG A 265 -6.98 16.34 -14.47
C ARG A 265 -6.56 17.62 -13.78
N ASN A 266 -7.33 18.68 -13.97
CA ASN A 266 -7.06 19.98 -13.35
C ASN A 266 -7.51 20.02 -11.88
N GLU A 267 -7.21 18.96 -11.14
CA GLU A 267 -7.54 18.85 -9.73
C GLU A 267 -6.46 19.55 -8.87
N THR A 268 -6.86 20.02 -7.68
CA THR A 268 -5.91 20.62 -6.75
C THR A 268 -4.97 19.55 -6.20
N LEU A 269 -3.66 19.82 -6.29
CA LEU A 269 -2.62 18.89 -5.82
C LEU A 269 -2.68 18.70 -4.30
N ASP A 270 -2.92 17.47 -3.84
CA ASP A 270 -2.89 17.09 -2.42
C ASP A 270 -1.98 15.86 -2.19
N ALA A 271 -2.05 15.20 -1.04
CA ALA A 271 -1.21 14.04 -0.73
C ALA A 271 -1.64 12.76 -1.48
N THR A 272 -2.82 12.77 -2.08
CA THR A 272 -3.51 11.65 -2.71
C THR A 272 -3.89 11.90 -4.18
N HIS A 273 -3.94 13.16 -4.61
CA HIS A 273 -4.33 13.59 -5.95
C HIS A 273 -3.17 14.32 -6.63
N LEU A 274 -2.86 13.89 -7.86
CA LEU A 274 -1.92 14.53 -8.76
C LEU A 274 -2.67 15.06 -9.99
N ALA A 275 -2.15 16.14 -10.57
CA ALA A 275 -2.68 16.68 -11.82
C ALA A 275 -2.44 15.73 -13.01
N GLU A 276 -1.45 14.84 -12.91
CA GLU A 276 -1.20 13.75 -13.84
C GLU A 276 -0.95 12.44 -13.09
N PHE A 277 -1.56 11.35 -13.54
CA PHE A 277 -1.39 10.02 -12.95
C PHE A 277 -1.68 8.92 -13.98
N CYS A 278 -1.26 7.69 -13.72
CA CYS A 278 -1.47 6.55 -14.60
C CYS A 278 -2.81 5.87 -14.32
N GLN A 279 -3.68 5.83 -15.32
CA GLN A 279 -4.92 5.06 -15.29
C GLN A 279 -4.72 3.72 -16.01
N ILE A 280 -5.25 2.67 -15.38
CA ILE A 280 -5.35 1.32 -15.93
C ILE A 280 -6.81 1.12 -16.32
N GLU A 281 -7.05 0.56 -17.49
CA GLU A 281 -8.40 0.22 -17.95
C GLU A 281 -8.42 -1.12 -18.67
N GLY A 282 -9.43 -1.92 -18.38
CA GLY A 282 -9.76 -3.16 -19.06
C GLY A 282 -11.16 -3.08 -19.65
N VAL A 283 -11.31 -3.58 -20.88
CA VAL A 283 -12.56 -3.58 -21.65
C VAL A 283 -12.76 -4.95 -22.29
N VAL A 284 -13.97 -5.48 -22.23
CA VAL A 284 -14.35 -6.74 -22.90
C VAL A 284 -15.62 -6.51 -23.70
N ALA A 285 -15.59 -6.81 -24.99
CA ALA A 285 -16.71 -6.71 -25.90
C ALA A 285 -17.05 -8.11 -26.41
N ASP A 286 -18.26 -8.59 -26.11
CA ASP A 286 -18.74 -9.91 -26.52
C ASP A 286 -20.27 -9.94 -26.53
N TYR A 287 -20.85 -11.00 -27.06
CA TYR A 287 -22.29 -11.22 -27.09
C TYR A 287 -22.81 -11.64 -25.70
N GLY A 288 -23.88 -11.00 -25.24
CA GLY A 288 -24.61 -11.43 -24.04
C GLY A 288 -23.84 -11.31 -22.72
N LEU A 289 -22.86 -10.40 -22.63
CA LEU A 289 -22.18 -10.14 -21.35
C LEU A 289 -23.16 -9.58 -20.31
N THR A 290 -23.00 -10.03 -19.07
CA THR A 290 -23.82 -9.63 -17.92
C THR A 290 -22.98 -8.95 -16.84
N LEU A 291 -23.66 -8.35 -15.86
CA LEU A 291 -23.03 -7.82 -14.66
C LEU A 291 -22.20 -8.88 -13.92
N GLY A 292 -22.67 -10.13 -13.91
CA GLY A 292 -21.95 -11.25 -13.30
C GLY A 292 -20.64 -11.57 -14.01
N ASN A 293 -20.57 -11.42 -15.34
CA ASN A 293 -19.32 -11.57 -16.09
C ASN A 293 -18.30 -10.50 -15.70
N LEU A 294 -18.75 -9.24 -15.55
CA LEU A 294 -17.90 -8.14 -15.08
C LEU A 294 -17.35 -8.42 -13.68
N MET A 295 -18.20 -8.80 -12.73
CA MET A 295 -17.79 -9.17 -11.38
C MET A 295 -16.81 -10.36 -11.37
N GLY A 296 -17.04 -11.37 -12.22
CA GLY A 296 -16.17 -12.54 -12.35
C GLY A 296 -14.77 -12.19 -12.87
N ILE A 297 -14.69 -11.36 -13.92
CA ILE A 297 -13.41 -10.93 -14.49
C ILE A 297 -12.64 -10.05 -13.49
N ILE A 298 -13.32 -9.11 -12.83
CA ILE A 298 -12.72 -8.29 -11.77
C ILE A 298 -12.22 -9.20 -10.63
N GLY A 299 -13.00 -10.20 -10.23
CA GLY A 299 -12.62 -11.17 -9.21
C GLY A 299 -11.33 -11.90 -9.54
N GLU A 300 -11.20 -12.41 -10.77
CA GLU A 300 -9.99 -13.11 -11.21
C GLU A 300 -8.79 -12.15 -11.35
N PHE A 301 -9.02 -10.94 -11.84
CA PHE A 301 -8.00 -9.89 -11.95
C PHE A 301 -7.41 -9.52 -10.58
N PHE A 302 -8.26 -9.20 -9.60
CA PHE A 302 -7.80 -8.84 -8.25
C PHE A 302 -7.25 -10.04 -7.46
N LYS A 303 -7.73 -11.26 -7.72
CA LYS A 303 -7.13 -12.48 -7.16
C LYS A 303 -5.67 -12.63 -7.59
N LYS A 304 -5.34 -12.37 -8.86
CA LYS A 304 -3.95 -12.34 -9.34
C LYS A 304 -3.10 -11.22 -8.73
N LEU A 305 -3.72 -10.16 -8.22
CA LEU A 305 -3.07 -9.09 -7.45
C LEU A 305 -2.88 -9.44 -5.96
N GLY A 306 -3.37 -10.59 -5.49
CA GLY A 306 -3.36 -10.98 -4.07
C GLY A 306 -4.52 -10.38 -3.24
N MET A 307 -5.55 -9.83 -3.88
CA MET A 307 -6.70 -9.23 -3.23
C MET A 307 -7.93 -10.15 -3.34
N HIS A 308 -8.23 -10.88 -2.26
CA HIS A 308 -9.31 -11.88 -2.24
C HIS A 308 -10.66 -11.35 -1.73
N GLN A 309 -10.64 -10.30 -0.90
CA GLN A 309 -11.84 -9.76 -0.29
C GLN A 309 -12.33 -8.59 -1.13
N LEU A 310 -13.36 -8.83 -1.95
CA LEU A 310 -13.96 -7.82 -2.83
C LEU A 310 -15.43 -7.58 -2.45
N ARG A 311 -15.85 -6.32 -2.56
CA ARG A 311 -17.25 -5.89 -2.48
C ARG A 311 -17.54 -4.93 -3.62
N PHE A 312 -18.77 -4.97 -4.11
CA PHE A 312 -19.24 -4.11 -5.17
C PHE A 312 -20.34 -3.20 -4.63
N LYS A 313 -20.27 -1.92 -4.96
CA LYS A 313 -21.26 -0.91 -4.56
C LYS A 313 -21.82 -0.26 -5.82
N PRO A 314 -23.15 -0.15 -5.99
CA PRO A 314 -23.72 0.59 -7.10
C PRO A 314 -23.18 2.02 -7.16
N ALA A 315 -22.86 2.46 -8.38
CA ALA A 315 -22.29 3.77 -8.64
C ALA A 315 -22.97 4.41 -9.85
N TYR A 316 -22.51 5.60 -10.23
CA TYR A 316 -22.95 6.30 -11.43
C TYR A 316 -21.72 6.70 -12.24
N ASN A 317 -21.68 6.30 -13.52
CA ASN A 317 -20.86 6.96 -14.53
C ASN A 317 -21.76 7.30 -15.72
N PRO A 318 -21.54 8.45 -16.39
CA PRO A 318 -22.38 8.87 -17.52
C PRO A 318 -22.44 7.86 -18.66
N TYR A 319 -21.35 7.12 -18.86
CA TYR A 319 -21.15 6.21 -19.98
C TYR A 319 -21.47 4.74 -19.66
N THR A 320 -21.89 4.41 -18.42
CA THR A 320 -22.19 3.02 -18.04
C THR A 320 -23.54 2.83 -17.35
N GLU A 321 -24.28 1.78 -17.74
CA GLU A 321 -25.50 1.34 -17.08
C GLU A 321 -25.63 -0.20 -17.18
N PRO A 322 -25.57 -0.95 -16.06
CA PRO A 322 -25.30 -0.51 -14.69
C PRO A 322 -23.81 -0.19 -14.43
N SER A 323 -23.53 0.53 -13.32
CA SER A 323 -22.19 0.91 -12.85
C SER A 323 -21.93 0.45 -11.41
N MET A 324 -20.68 0.11 -11.08
CA MET A 324 -20.28 -0.28 -9.73
C MET A 324 -18.87 0.21 -9.37
N GLU A 325 -18.70 0.62 -8.11
CA GLU A 325 -17.40 0.78 -7.46
C GLU A 325 -16.93 -0.57 -6.89
N ILE A 326 -15.61 -0.77 -6.90
CA ILE A 326 -14.94 -1.96 -6.43
C ILE A 326 -14.21 -1.61 -5.14
N PHE A 327 -14.52 -2.32 -4.06
CA PHE A 327 -13.88 -2.17 -2.75
C PHE A 327 -13.11 -3.43 -2.39
N SER A 328 -11.92 -3.26 -1.81
CA SER A 328 -11.16 -4.35 -1.21
C SER A 328 -10.84 -4.08 0.26
N TYR A 329 -10.85 -5.13 1.08
CA TYR A 329 -10.51 -5.01 2.49
C TYR A 329 -8.98 -4.95 2.67
N HIS A 330 -8.49 -3.87 3.27
CA HIS A 330 -7.07 -3.69 3.53
C HIS A 330 -6.73 -4.18 4.96
N PRO A 331 -6.03 -5.32 5.13
CA PRO A 331 -5.78 -5.90 6.45
C PRO A 331 -4.95 -4.98 7.35
N GLY A 332 -3.94 -4.27 6.80
CA GLY A 332 -3.12 -3.33 7.57
C GLY A 332 -3.84 -2.06 8.05
N LEU A 333 -4.95 -1.67 7.42
CA LEU A 333 -5.72 -0.47 7.77
C LEU A 333 -7.04 -0.83 8.48
N GLY A 334 -7.42 -2.12 8.50
CA GLY A 334 -8.67 -2.60 9.10
C GLY A 334 -9.94 -2.04 8.46
N LYS A 335 -9.90 -1.62 7.18
CA LYS A 335 -11.04 -0.96 6.50
C LYS A 335 -11.17 -1.37 5.04
N TRP A 336 -12.39 -1.21 4.52
CA TRP A 336 -12.66 -1.32 3.08
C TRP A 336 -12.16 -0.07 2.36
N VAL A 337 -11.37 -0.26 1.32
CA VAL A 337 -10.78 0.80 0.50
C VAL A 337 -11.26 0.63 -0.93
N GLU A 338 -11.62 1.74 -1.57
CA GLU A 338 -11.97 1.77 -2.98
C GLU A 338 -10.71 1.48 -3.84
N VAL A 339 -10.79 0.45 -4.66
CA VAL A 339 -9.68 -0.02 -5.52
C VAL A 339 -9.93 0.16 -7.01
N GLY A 340 -11.15 0.52 -7.41
CA GLY A 340 -11.47 0.80 -8.81
C GLY A 340 -12.95 1.08 -9.03
N ASN A 341 -13.30 1.39 -10.28
CA ASN A 341 -14.66 1.64 -10.75
C ASN A 341 -14.90 0.84 -12.04
N SER A 342 -16.13 0.42 -12.29
CA SER A 342 -16.51 -0.39 -13.44
C SER A 342 -17.97 -0.20 -13.86
N GLY A 343 -18.31 -0.71 -15.04
CA GLY A 343 -19.68 -0.71 -15.52
C GLY A 343 -19.83 -1.34 -16.91
N LEU A 344 -21.06 -1.36 -17.39
CA LEU A 344 -21.41 -1.81 -18.74
C LEU A 344 -21.64 -0.59 -19.61
N PHE A 345 -20.93 -0.45 -20.73
CA PHE A 345 -21.09 0.72 -21.57
C PHE A 345 -22.52 0.82 -22.11
N ARG A 346 -23.03 2.04 -22.08
CA ARG A 346 -24.40 2.35 -22.48
C ARG A 346 -24.66 2.04 -23.96
N PRO A 347 -25.85 1.55 -24.34
CA PRO A 347 -26.21 1.39 -25.75
C PRO A 347 -26.10 2.68 -26.56
N GLU A 348 -26.38 3.83 -25.95
CA GLU A 348 -26.27 5.15 -26.58
C GLU A 348 -24.82 5.54 -26.91
N MET A 349 -23.84 4.92 -26.25
CA MET A 349 -22.43 5.03 -26.60
C MET A 349 -22.07 4.04 -27.73
N LEU A 350 -22.49 2.78 -27.62
CA LEU A 350 -22.02 1.69 -28.49
C LEU A 350 -22.73 1.62 -29.86
N LEU A 351 -24.05 1.79 -29.88
CA LEU A 351 -24.87 1.66 -31.09
C LEU A 351 -24.58 2.72 -32.16
N PRO A 352 -24.36 4.01 -31.84
CA PRO A 352 -23.93 4.96 -32.87
C PRO A 352 -22.54 4.67 -33.44
N MET A 353 -21.66 3.94 -32.72
CA MET A 353 -20.38 3.48 -33.29
C MET A 353 -20.60 2.46 -34.42
N GLY A 354 -21.74 1.77 -34.43
CA GLY A 354 -22.08 0.73 -35.40
C GLY A 354 -21.89 -0.70 -34.87
N LEU A 355 -21.71 -0.88 -33.56
CA LEU A 355 -21.67 -2.21 -32.96
C LEU A 355 -23.04 -2.92 -33.10
N PRO A 356 -23.06 -4.25 -33.28
CA PRO A 356 -24.31 -5.00 -33.30
C PRO A 356 -25.11 -4.85 -31.99
N PRO A 357 -26.46 -4.82 -32.03
CA PRO A 357 -27.29 -4.60 -30.84
C PRO A 357 -27.19 -5.66 -29.73
N ASP A 358 -26.74 -6.87 -30.08
CA ASP A 358 -26.54 -8.01 -29.20
C ASP A 358 -25.13 -8.05 -28.56
N VAL A 359 -24.23 -7.16 -28.99
CA VAL A 359 -22.91 -6.98 -28.39
C VAL A 359 -23.02 -6.07 -27.18
N VAL A 360 -22.50 -6.56 -26.06
CA VAL A 360 -22.40 -5.83 -24.80
C VAL A 360 -20.93 -5.60 -24.50
N VAL A 361 -20.59 -4.42 -23.98
CA VAL A 361 -19.22 -4.09 -23.60
C VAL A 361 -19.16 -3.79 -22.12
N ILE A 362 -18.29 -4.50 -21.41
CA ILE A 362 -18.05 -4.32 -19.97
C ILE A 362 -16.64 -3.74 -19.79
N ALA A 363 -16.50 -2.82 -18.85
CA ALA A 363 -15.23 -2.13 -18.61
C ALA A 363 -14.99 -1.89 -17.13
N TRP A 364 -13.71 -1.81 -16.74
CA TRP A 364 -13.29 -1.38 -15.42
C TRP A 364 -11.98 -0.62 -15.48
N GLY A 365 -11.74 0.22 -14.49
CA GLY A 365 -10.50 0.97 -14.37
C GLY A 365 -10.10 1.25 -12.93
N LEU A 366 -8.81 1.50 -12.76
CA LEU A 366 -8.22 1.91 -11.48
C LEU A 366 -6.96 2.75 -11.72
N SER A 367 -6.55 3.54 -10.73
CA SER A 367 -5.25 4.21 -10.74
C SER A 367 -4.12 3.21 -10.49
N LEU A 368 -2.96 3.40 -11.10
CA LEU A 368 -1.76 2.60 -10.83
C LEU A 368 -1.07 3.00 -9.51
N GLU A 369 -1.18 4.28 -9.14
CA GLU A 369 -0.50 4.87 -8.00
C GLU A 369 -1.04 4.34 -6.68
N ARG A 370 -2.36 4.26 -6.51
CA ARG A 370 -3.00 3.83 -5.25
C ARG A 370 -2.60 2.39 -4.84
N PRO A 371 -2.63 1.36 -5.72
CA PRO A 371 -2.08 0.04 -5.41
C PRO A 371 -0.57 0.06 -5.14
N THR A 372 0.19 0.89 -5.85
CA THR A 372 1.65 1.01 -5.64
C THR A 372 1.98 1.58 -4.26
N MET A 373 1.26 2.62 -3.85
CA MET A 373 1.38 3.24 -2.53
C MET A 373 1.07 2.24 -1.42
N ILE A 374 -0.05 1.51 -1.54
CA ILE A 374 -0.43 0.46 -0.59
C ILE A 374 0.66 -0.62 -0.50
N LYS A 375 1.16 -1.08 -1.64
CA LYS A 375 2.14 -2.15 -1.71
C LYS A 375 3.48 -1.79 -1.06
N TYR A 376 3.97 -0.58 -1.31
CA TYR A 376 5.26 -0.13 -0.81
C TYR A 376 5.16 0.67 0.49
N GLY A 377 3.97 0.79 1.08
CA GLY A 377 3.76 1.52 2.34
C GLY A 377 4.01 3.03 2.23
N ILE A 378 3.74 3.62 1.06
CA ILE A 378 3.97 5.04 0.79
C ILE A 378 2.68 5.82 1.11
N ASN A 379 2.79 6.84 1.95
CA ASN A 379 1.63 7.63 2.39
C ASN A 379 1.34 8.84 1.49
N ASN A 380 2.33 9.35 0.75
CA ASN A 380 2.19 10.53 -0.09
C ASN A 380 2.60 10.21 -1.54
N ILE A 381 1.68 10.43 -2.47
CA ILE A 381 1.86 10.13 -3.89
C ILE A 381 3.03 10.91 -4.53
N ARG A 382 3.36 12.09 -3.99
CA ARG A 382 4.43 12.97 -4.50
C ARG A 382 5.83 12.44 -4.21
N ASP A 383 5.95 11.58 -3.20
CA ASP A 383 7.21 10.90 -2.88
C ASP A 383 7.47 9.76 -3.87
N LEU A 384 6.40 9.25 -4.51
CA LEU A 384 6.45 8.21 -5.52
C LEU A 384 6.61 8.75 -6.95
N VAL A 385 5.98 9.87 -7.29
CA VAL A 385 5.90 10.36 -8.67
C VAL A 385 6.34 11.83 -8.76
N GLY A 386 7.27 12.10 -9.67
CA GLY A 386 7.69 13.45 -10.05
C GLY A 386 9.19 13.68 -9.88
N PRO A 387 9.66 14.91 -10.18
CA PRO A 387 11.09 15.26 -10.12
C PRO A 387 11.65 15.29 -8.68
N LYS A 388 10.79 15.25 -7.67
CA LYS A 388 11.16 15.24 -6.25
C LYS A 388 11.22 13.84 -5.64
N VAL A 389 11.15 12.79 -6.47
CA VAL A 389 11.25 11.40 -6.02
C VAL A 389 12.57 11.18 -5.26
N ASP A 390 12.50 10.48 -4.13
CA ASP A 390 13.70 10.06 -3.43
C ASP A 390 14.36 8.91 -4.20
N LEU A 391 15.57 9.16 -4.72
CA LEU A 391 16.33 8.14 -5.45
C LEU A 391 16.79 7.01 -4.55
N GLN A 392 17.03 7.27 -3.26
CA GLN A 392 17.41 6.21 -2.32
C GLN A 392 16.26 5.20 -2.16
N MET A 393 15.02 5.69 -2.08
CA MET A 393 13.83 4.83 -2.14
C MET A 393 13.80 3.98 -3.41
N VAL A 394 14.17 4.52 -4.58
CA VAL A 394 14.21 3.75 -5.84
C VAL A 394 15.28 2.65 -5.80
N TYR A 395 16.44 2.93 -5.18
CA TYR A 395 17.55 2.00 -5.07
C TYR A 395 17.24 0.84 -4.13
N ASP A 396 16.68 1.15 -2.97
CA ASP A 396 16.34 0.19 -1.92
C ASP A 396 15.06 -0.59 -2.22
N ASN A 397 14.27 -0.13 -3.20
CA ASN A 397 12.97 -0.72 -3.49
C ASN A 397 13.12 -2.18 -3.96
N PRO A 398 12.47 -3.15 -3.26
CA PRO A 398 12.57 -4.55 -3.62
C PRO A 398 11.94 -4.84 -4.99
N ILE A 399 12.18 -6.04 -5.51
CA ILE A 399 11.50 -6.50 -6.71
C ILE A 399 9.99 -6.49 -6.46
N CYS A 400 9.23 -5.90 -7.39
CA CYS A 400 7.78 -5.96 -7.37
C CYS A 400 7.34 -7.42 -7.57
N ARG A 401 7.01 -8.13 -6.49
CA ARG A 401 6.25 -9.38 -6.53
C ARG A 401 4.90 -9.08 -5.88
N LEU A 402 3.83 -9.08 -6.66
CA LEU A 402 2.50 -9.12 -6.02
C LEU A 402 2.41 -10.54 -5.49
N ASP A 403 2.22 -10.69 -4.18
CA ASP A 403 2.35 -11.97 -3.50
C ASP A 403 1.49 -13.02 -4.21
N LYS A 404 2.15 -13.86 -5.01
CA LYS A 404 1.56 -15.06 -5.61
C LYS A 404 1.58 -16.12 -4.52
N HIS A 405 0.69 -15.98 -3.55
CA HIS A 405 0.39 -17.04 -2.59
C HIS A 405 -0.80 -17.87 -3.08
#